data_AF-A0A3P2EFP7-F1
#
_entry.id   AF-A0A3P2EFP7-F1
#
_cell.length_a   1.000
_cell.length_b   1.000
_cell.length_c   1.000
_cell.angle_alpha   90.00
_cell.angle_beta   90.00
_cell.angle_gamma   90.00
#
_symmetry.space_group_name_H-M   'P 1'
#
loop_
_entity.id
_entity.type
_entity.pdbx_description
1 polymer ?
#
loop_
_entity_poly.entity_id
_entity_poly.type
_entity_poly.pdbx_seq_one_letter_code
_entity_poly.pdbx_strand_id
1 'polypeptide(L)'
;MLAMSGGALAAQVPPGTQLAEKQELVRNNGSEPASLDPHKVESDIEFNIISDLFEGLVSVTPAGRSSPDWRSAGKTRTTCYGPSIYAPV
;
A
#
# COMPACT_ATOMS: atom_id res chain seq x y z
N MET A 1 29.45 -12.63 -18.19
CA MET A 1 28.30 -11.78 -17.79
C MET A 1 27.52 -12.56 -16.74
N LEU A 2 27.60 -12.15 -15.47
CA LEU A 2 26.86 -12.78 -14.38
C LEU A 2 25.53 -12.02 -14.23
N ALA A 3 24.42 -12.66 -14.60
CA ALA A 3 23.10 -12.09 -14.43
C ALA A 3 22.75 -12.11 -12.93
N MET A 4 22.68 -10.94 -12.31
CA MET A 4 22.15 -10.77 -10.96
C MET A 4 20.61 -10.78 -11.06
N SER A 5 19.99 -11.89 -10.68
CA SER A 5 18.54 -11.96 -10.52
C SER A 5 18.13 -11.06 -9.35
N GLY A 6 17.49 -9.92 -9.64
CA GLY A 6 16.96 -9.02 -8.62
C GLY A 6 15.83 -9.70 -7.84
N GLY A 7 16.05 -9.94 -6.55
CA GLY A 7 14.98 -10.35 -5.63
C GLY A 7 13.96 -9.22 -5.48
N ALA A 8 12.67 -9.57 -5.43
CA ALA A 8 11.61 -8.61 -5.13
C ALA A 8 11.85 -8.00 -3.73
N LEU A 9 11.92 -6.67 -3.66
CA LEU A 9 12.02 -5.95 -2.39
C LEU A 9 10.63 -5.92 -1.75
N ALA A 10 10.41 -6.78 -0.75
CA ALA A 10 9.13 -6.87 -0.04
C ALA A 10 8.81 -5.58 0.74
N ALA A 11 9.75 -5.14 1.57
CA ALA A 11 9.68 -3.89 2.31
C ALA A 11 11.07 -3.24 2.35
N GLN A 12 11.12 -1.94 2.66
CA GLN A 12 12.40 -1.25 2.91
C GLN A 12 12.95 -1.67 4.27
N VAL A 13 13.83 -2.67 4.22
CA VAL A 13 14.51 -3.22 5.39
C VAL A 13 15.80 -2.42 5.64
N PRO A 14 16.07 -1.94 6.87
CA PRO A 14 17.30 -1.24 7.19
C PRO A 14 18.56 -2.10 6.91
N PRO A 15 19.67 -1.48 6.45
CA PRO A 15 20.88 -2.21 6.11
C PRO A 15 21.45 -2.93 7.34
N GLY A 16 21.91 -4.17 7.14
CA GLY A 16 22.47 -5.01 8.21
C GLY A 16 21.44 -5.83 9.01
N THR A 17 20.14 -5.68 8.72
CA THR A 17 19.10 -6.49 9.36
C THR A 17 19.09 -7.90 8.78
N GLN A 18 19.29 -8.91 9.63
CA GLN A 18 19.15 -10.30 9.23
C GLN A 18 17.66 -10.69 9.24
N LEU A 19 17.13 -11.08 8.08
CA LEU A 19 15.75 -11.53 7.95
C LEU A 19 15.59 -12.93 8.54
N ALA A 20 14.47 -13.16 9.23
CA ALA A 20 14.10 -14.49 9.69
C ALA A 20 13.88 -15.44 8.50
N GLU A 21 14.23 -16.72 8.69
CA GLU A 21 14.06 -17.75 7.65
C GLU A 21 12.60 -17.92 7.22
N LYS A 22 11.65 -17.67 8.12
CA LYS A 22 10.20 -17.69 7.87
C LYS A 22 9.60 -16.31 8.15
N GLN A 23 8.87 -15.77 7.17
CA GLN A 23 8.17 -14.49 7.27
C GLN A 23 6.68 -14.75 7.52
N GLU A 24 6.33 -15.11 8.75
CA GLU A 24 4.96 -15.37 9.18
C GLU A 24 4.54 -14.35 10.24
N LEU A 25 3.34 -13.80 10.12
CA LEU A 25 2.80 -12.82 11.05
C LEU A 25 1.43 -13.25 11.54
N VAL A 26 1.27 -13.35 12.87
CA VAL A 26 -0.01 -13.59 13.53
C VAL A 26 -0.49 -12.27 14.13
N ARG A 27 -1.61 -11.75 13.62
CA ARG A 27 -2.23 -10.50 14.09
C ARG A 27 -3.56 -10.81 14.78
N ASN A 28 -3.79 -10.23 15.96
CA ASN A 28 -5.13 -10.20 16.54
C ASN A 28 -5.95 -9.10 15.86
N ASN A 29 -7.15 -9.44 15.39
CA ASN A 29 -8.01 -8.52 14.65
C ASN A 29 -9.29 -8.15 15.40
N GLY A 30 -9.35 -8.37 16.71
CA GLY A 30 -10.52 -8.05 17.53
C GLY A 30 -11.59 -9.12 17.46
N SER A 31 -12.67 -8.85 16.73
CA SER A 31 -13.85 -9.74 16.62
C SER A 31 -13.87 -10.46 15.27
N GLU A 32 -14.79 -11.41 15.13
CA GLU A 32 -15.00 -12.10 13.85
C GLU A 32 -15.59 -11.12 12.81
N PRO A 33 -15.03 -11.05 11.59
CA PRO A 33 -15.51 -10.15 10.54
C PRO A 33 -16.90 -10.56 10.04
N ALA A 34 -17.79 -9.59 9.81
CA ALA A 34 -19.14 -9.87 9.32
C ALA A 34 -19.14 -10.32 7.84
N SER A 35 -18.22 -9.80 7.04
CA SER A 35 -18.05 -10.10 5.62
C SER A 35 -16.63 -9.78 5.16
N LEU A 36 -16.19 -10.40 4.07
CA LEU A 36 -14.94 -10.05 3.37
C LEU A 36 -15.20 -9.44 1.98
N ASP A 37 -16.48 -9.26 1.61
CA ASP A 37 -16.87 -8.54 0.40
C ASP A 37 -16.75 -7.03 0.65
N PRO A 38 -15.85 -6.30 -0.04
CA PRO A 38 -15.66 -4.86 0.17
C PRO A 38 -16.94 -4.02 0.04
N HIS A 39 -17.96 -4.51 -0.65
CA HIS A 39 -19.24 -3.80 -0.80
C HIS A 39 -20.24 -4.07 0.33
N LYS A 40 -19.88 -4.90 1.31
CA LYS A 40 -20.76 -5.33 2.42
C LYS A 40 -20.13 -5.15 3.79
N VAL A 41 -19.10 -4.32 3.89
CA VAL A 41 -18.36 -4.06 5.12
C VAL A 41 -18.43 -2.60 5.49
N GLU A 42 -18.38 -2.33 6.79
CA GLU A 42 -18.49 -0.97 7.33
C GLU A 42 -17.52 -0.67 8.48
N SER A 43 -16.83 -1.69 9.02
CA SER A 43 -15.92 -1.52 10.16
C SER A 43 -14.45 -1.75 9.80
N ASP A 44 -13.57 -1.31 10.70
CA ASP A 44 -12.13 -1.45 10.56
C ASP A 44 -11.68 -2.92 10.71
N ILE A 45 -12.48 -3.73 11.43
CA ILE A 45 -12.21 -5.16 11.65
C ILE A 45 -12.11 -5.87 10.30
N GLU A 46 -13.09 -5.68 9.41
CA GLU A 46 -13.05 -6.26 8.08
C GLU A 46 -11.99 -5.57 7.21
N PHE A 47 -11.86 -4.25 7.33
CA PHE A 47 -10.93 -3.47 6.49
C PHE A 47 -9.46 -3.87 6.71
N ASN A 48 -9.06 -4.22 7.93
CA ASN A 48 -7.71 -4.71 8.26
C ASN A 48 -7.32 -6.01 7.52
N ILE A 49 -8.31 -6.79 7.09
CA ILE A 49 -8.13 -8.01 6.29
C ILE A 49 -8.28 -7.68 4.82
N ILE A 50 -9.31 -6.89 4.45
CA ILE A 50 -9.59 -6.51 3.07
C ILE A 50 -8.43 -5.73 2.46
N SER A 51 -7.75 -4.87 3.22
CA SER A 51 -6.56 -4.14 2.75
C SER A 51 -5.39 -5.04 2.36
N ASP A 52 -5.32 -6.25 2.90
CA ASP A 52 -4.31 -7.24 2.54
C ASP A 52 -4.72 -8.08 1.31
N LEU A 53 -6.03 -8.19 1.05
CA LEU A 53 -6.60 -9.02 -0.03
C LEU A 53 -6.89 -8.24 -1.31
N PHE A 54 -7.30 -6.97 -1.17
CA PHE A 54 -7.71 -6.10 -2.25
C PHE A 54 -6.99 -4.76 -2.16
N GLU A 55 -6.58 -4.26 -3.32
CA GLU A 55 -5.84 -3.01 -3.42
C GLU A 55 -6.64 -1.98 -4.23
N GLY A 56 -6.65 -0.74 -3.72
CA GLY A 56 -7.29 0.40 -4.37
C GLY A 56 -6.40 1.09 -5.39
N LEU A 57 -6.89 2.17 -5.99
CA LEU A 57 -6.07 2.94 -6.93
C LEU A 57 -4.97 3.75 -6.23
N VAL A 58 -5.21 4.06 -4.96
CA VAL A 58 -4.38 4.85 -4.07
C VAL A 58 -4.32 4.12 -2.73
N SER A 59 -3.12 4.01 -2.18
CA SER A 59 -2.84 3.49 -0.85
C SER A 59 -2.28 4.61 0.05
N VAL A 60 -2.27 4.38 1.36
CA VAL A 60 -1.69 5.31 2.33
C VAL A 60 -0.35 4.74 2.82
N THR A 61 0.72 5.48 2.58
CA THR A 61 2.05 5.12 3.07
C THR A 61 2.12 5.16 4.61
N PRO A 62 3.09 4.49 5.25
CA PRO A 62 3.29 4.59 6.70
C PRO A 62 3.49 6.02 7.23
N ALA A 63 3.88 6.95 6.36
CA ALA A 63 3.99 8.38 6.67
C ALA A 63 2.66 9.15 6.55
N GLY A 64 1.53 8.46 6.32
CA GLY A 64 0.20 9.05 6.15
C GLY A 64 -0.04 9.73 4.80
N ARG A 65 0.90 9.62 3.84
CA ARG A 65 0.75 10.21 2.50
C ARG A 65 0.07 9.24 1.54
N SER A 66 -0.78 9.76 0.66
CA SER A 66 -1.35 8.98 -0.43
C SER A 66 -0.31 8.64 -1.50
N SER A 67 -0.26 7.39 -1.93
CA SER A 67 0.58 6.89 -3.02
C SER A 67 -0.30 6.20 -4.06
N PRO A 68 -0.07 6.38 -5.37
CA PRO A 68 -0.74 5.59 -6.40
C PRO A 68 -0.24 4.14 -6.34
N ASP A 69 -1.15 3.16 -6.51
CA ASP A 69 -0.80 1.74 -6.46
C ASP A 69 -1.05 1.00 -7.78
N TRP A 70 -2.29 0.54 -8.01
CA TRP A 70 -2.64 -0.39 -9.11
C TRP A 70 -2.26 0.09 -10.53
N ARG A 71 -2.03 1.40 -10.68
CA ARG A 71 -1.60 2.04 -11.92
C ARG A 71 -0.32 2.82 -11.69
N SER A 72 0.76 2.12 -11.38
CA SER A 72 2.07 2.54 -11.88
C SER A 72 2.16 2.30 -13.41
N ALA A 73 1.24 2.86 -14.19
CA ALA A 73 1.39 2.98 -15.64
C ALA A 73 1.85 4.41 -15.92
N GLY A 74 3.15 4.55 -16.18
CA GLY A 74 3.88 5.81 -16.22
C GLY A 74 3.21 6.94 -17.00
N LYS A 75 3.53 8.17 -16.56
CA LYS A 75 3.17 9.46 -17.18
C LYS A 75 1.67 9.76 -17.21
N THR A 76 1.21 10.56 -16.26
CA THR A 76 0.32 11.68 -16.60
C THR A 76 1.15 12.68 -17.41
N ARG A 77 1.26 12.44 -18.72
CA ARG A 77 1.78 13.44 -19.65
C ARG A 77 0.72 14.54 -19.76
N THR A 78 1.02 15.63 -19.04
CA THR A 78 0.49 16.98 -19.18
C THR A 78 -0.91 17.21 -18.59
N THR A 79 -1.04 18.37 -17.92
CA THR A 79 -2.28 19.05 -17.47
C THR A 79 -3.05 18.45 -16.28
N CYS A 80 -2.49 18.52 -15.07
CA CYS A 80 -3.27 18.82 -13.84
C CYS A 80 -2.38 19.51 -12.78
N TYR A 81 -1.45 20.36 -13.23
CA TYR A 81 -0.97 21.50 -12.46
C TYR A 81 -1.18 22.70 -13.39
N GLY A 82 -2.43 23.16 -13.47
CA GLY A 82 -2.69 24.55 -13.82
C GLY A 82 -2.18 25.42 -12.67
N PRO A 83 -1.81 26.69 -12.92
CA PRO A 83 -1.24 27.53 -11.87
C PRO A 83 -2.23 27.60 -10.70
N SER A 84 -1.69 27.40 -9.50
CA SER A 84 -2.40 27.61 -8.23
C SER A 84 -3.16 28.93 -8.29
N ILE A 85 -4.49 28.89 -8.29
CA ILE A 85 -5.35 30.07 -8.12
C ILE A 85 -5.62 30.40 -6.64
N TYR A 86 -4.93 29.73 -5.72
CA TYR A 86 -4.90 30.11 -4.31
C TYR A 86 -3.48 30.50 -3.93
N ALA A 87 -3.10 31.72 -4.30
CA ALA A 87 -2.13 32.47 -3.52
C ALA A 87 -2.87 33.08 -2.33
N PRO A 88 -2.43 32.89 -1.08
CA PRO A 88 -2.93 33.70 0.02
C PRO A 88 -2.48 35.16 -0.21
N VAL A 89 -3.42 36.10 -0.04
CA VAL A 89 -3.11 37.52 0.19
C VAL A 89 -2.25 37.70 1.44
#